data_AF-A0AAC9WJ67-F1
#
_entry.id   AF-A0AAC9WJ67-F1
#
_cell.length_a   1.000
_cell.length_b   1.000
_cell.length_c   1.000
_cell.angle_alpha   90.00
_cell.angle_beta   90.00
_cell.angle_gamma   90.00
#
_symmetry.space_group_name_H-M   'P 1'
#
loop_
_entity.id
_entity.type
_entity.pdbx_description
1 polymer ?
#
loop_
_entity_poly.entity_id
_entity_poly.type
_entity_poly.pdbx_seq_one_letter_code
_entity_poly.pdbx_strand_id
1 'polypeptide(L)'
;MGKAEIRSQIAHNKNLIGTLEHDLAKLQRELEILKTALNKVKEHHQNFRDTMSHYKSVTISDNDWKGQTRDKSNMYVDNITEAANEANQKFETAIERLQEDIRKKENEIQGVNDHISSLQSAISSLEARL
;
A
#
# COMPACT_ATOMS: atom_id res chain seq x y z
N MET A 1 -26.70 37.30 -14.69
CA MET A 1 -26.37 36.04 -15.38
C MET A 1 -27.63 35.54 -16.07
N GLY A 2 -27.59 35.28 -17.38
CA GLY A 2 -28.79 34.85 -18.12
C GLY A 2 -29.10 33.37 -17.91
N LYS A 3 -30.36 32.95 -18.08
CA LYS A 3 -30.78 31.53 -17.91
C LYS A 3 -30.00 30.56 -18.81
N ALA A 4 -29.63 30.98 -20.02
CA ALA A 4 -28.81 30.18 -20.93
C ALA A 4 -27.39 29.93 -20.36
N GLU A 5 -26.79 30.95 -19.78
CA GLU A 5 -25.47 30.87 -19.14
C GLU A 5 -25.51 29.95 -17.90
N ILE A 6 -26.59 30.01 -17.10
CA ILE A 6 -26.77 29.12 -15.94
C ILE A 6 -26.85 27.66 -16.38
N ARG A 7 -27.62 27.36 -17.44
CA ARG A 7 -27.71 26.01 -18.00
C ARG A 7 -26.36 25.52 -18.54
N SER A 8 -25.58 26.40 -19.17
CA SER A 8 -24.24 26.08 -19.68
C SER A 8 -23.30 25.67 -18.54
N GLN A 9 -23.27 26.44 -17.45
CA GLN A 9 -22.42 26.13 -16.29
C GLN A 9 -22.83 24.84 -15.58
N ILE A 10 -24.14 24.58 -15.46
CA ILE A 10 -24.63 23.30 -14.91
C ILE A 10 -24.14 22.13 -15.77
N ALA A 11 -24.27 22.23 -17.10
CA ALA A 11 -23.82 21.19 -18.01
C ALA A 11 -22.31 20.97 -17.92
N HIS A 12 -21.53 22.04 -17.85
CA HIS A 12 -20.08 21.97 -17.66
C HIS A 12 -19.71 21.24 -16.35
N ASN A 13 -20.31 21.63 -15.23
CA ASN A 13 -20.03 21.01 -13.93
C ASN A 13 -20.44 19.54 -13.90
N LYS A 14 -21.56 19.16 -14.54
CA LYS A 14 -21.99 17.75 -14.68
C LYS A 14 -20.99 16.93 -15.47
N ASN A 15 -20.46 17.47 -16.56
CA ASN A 15 -19.41 16.80 -17.34
C ASN A 15 -18.12 16.62 -16.52
N LEU A 16 -17.71 17.65 -15.77
CA LEU A 16 -16.52 17.57 -14.93
C LEU A 16 -16.68 16.52 -13.81
N ILE A 17 -17.85 16.45 -13.18
CA ILE A 17 -18.17 15.38 -12.21
C ILE A 17 -18.00 14.00 -12.87
N GLY A 18 -18.53 13.79 -14.07
CA GLY A 18 -18.38 12.50 -14.76
C GLY A 18 -16.92 12.10 -15.01
N THR A 19 -16.05 13.06 -15.37
CA THR A 19 -14.61 12.81 -15.50
C THR A 19 -13.97 12.45 -14.15
N LEU A 20 -14.31 13.18 -13.09
CA LEU A 20 -13.77 12.93 -11.75
C LEU A 20 -14.25 11.58 -11.18
N GLU A 21 -15.49 11.18 -11.43
CA GLU A 21 -16.02 9.87 -11.04
C GLU A 21 -15.29 8.72 -11.74
N HIS A 22 -14.95 8.90 -13.02
CA HIS A 22 -14.12 7.94 -13.75
C HIS A 22 -12.71 7.81 -13.13
N ASP A 23 -12.07 8.94 -12.83
CA ASP A 23 -10.74 8.96 -12.23
C ASP A 23 -10.76 8.38 -10.81
N LEU A 24 -11.78 8.69 -10.02
CA LEU A 24 -12.03 8.11 -8.70
C LEU A 24 -12.10 6.58 -8.77
N ALA A 25 -12.83 6.02 -9.74
CA ALA A 25 -12.93 4.58 -9.92
C ALA A 25 -11.59 3.94 -10.31
N LYS A 26 -10.69 4.66 -10.99
CA LYS A 26 -9.32 4.21 -11.24
C LYS A 26 -8.49 4.21 -9.94
N LEU A 27 -8.53 5.30 -9.19
CA LEU A 27 -7.80 5.43 -7.92
C LEU A 27 -8.22 4.37 -6.89
N GLN A 28 -9.52 4.09 -6.79
CA GLN A 28 -10.05 3.05 -5.91
C GLN A 28 -9.53 1.66 -6.29
N ARG A 29 -9.45 1.34 -7.59
CA ARG A 29 -8.85 0.08 -8.05
C ARG A 29 -7.36 -0.02 -7.70
N GLU A 30 -6.61 1.06 -7.90
CA GLU A 30 -5.19 1.12 -7.53
C GLU A 30 -5.01 0.92 -6.01
N LEU A 31 -5.85 1.54 -5.18
CA LEU A 31 -5.84 1.37 -3.74
C LEU A 31 -6.04 -0.09 -3.32
N GLU A 32 -7.01 -0.78 -3.92
CA GLU A 32 -7.27 -2.19 -3.60
C GLU A 32 -6.13 -3.12 -4.03
N ILE A 33 -5.45 -2.79 -5.15
CA ILE A 33 -4.22 -3.49 -5.55
C ILE A 33 -3.12 -3.29 -4.52
N LEU A 34 -2.91 -2.05 -4.03
CA LEU A 34 -1.90 -1.76 -3.01
C LEU A 34 -2.19 -2.49 -1.69
N LYS A 35 -3.45 -2.50 -1.23
CA LYS A 35 -3.86 -3.25 -0.03
C LYS A 35 -3.62 -4.75 -0.19
N THR A 36 -3.93 -5.30 -1.36
CA THR A 36 -3.66 -6.71 -1.68
C THR A 36 -2.17 -7.01 -1.66
N ALA A 37 -1.34 -6.15 -2.27
CA ALA A 37 0.10 -6.29 -2.25
C ALA A 37 0.67 -6.23 -0.83
N LEU A 38 0.23 -5.28 -0.01
CA LEU A 38 0.63 -5.16 1.40
C LEU A 38 0.33 -6.43 2.18
N ASN A 39 -0.86 -7.00 2.01
CA ASN A 39 -1.23 -8.25 2.70
C ASN A 39 -0.33 -9.41 2.29
N LYS A 40 -0.02 -9.56 1.00
CA LYS A 40 0.91 -10.60 0.51
C LYS A 40 2.32 -10.42 1.07
N VAL A 41 2.83 -9.18 1.12
CA VAL A 41 4.15 -8.91 1.70
C VAL A 41 4.17 -9.27 3.19
N LYS A 42 3.12 -8.93 3.95
CA LYS A 42 2.99 -9.31 5.36
C LYS A 42 2.95 -10.83 5.56
N GLU A 43 2.20 -11.55 4.73
CA GLU A 43 2.14 -13.01 4.77
C GLU A 43 3.51 -13.63 4.49
N HIS A 44 4.20 -13.18 3.44
CA HIS A 44 5.55 -13.65 3.12
C HIS A 44 6.57 -13.31 4.21
N HIS A 45 6.46 -12.12 4.82
CA HIS A 45 7.30 -11.73 5.94
C HIS A 45 7.08 -12.64 7.15
N GLN A 46 5.82 -12.96 7.47
CA GLN A 46 5.50 -13.89 8.55
C GLN A 46 6.07 -15.28 8.29
N ASN A 47 5.81 -15.86 7.11
CA ASN A 47 6.34 -17.17 6.72
C ASN A 47 7.88 -17.22 6.78
N PHE A 48 8.53 -16.13 6.38
CA PHE A 48 9.98 -15.97 6.49
C PHE A 48 10.45 -15.99 7.96
N ARG A 49 9.80 -15.22 8.84
CA ARG A 49 10.12 -15.20 10.28
C ARG A 49 9.92 -16.56 10.93
N ASP A 50 8.84 -17.26 10.58
CA ASP A 50 8.56 -18.61 11.10
C ASP A 50 9.60 -19.62 10.65
N THR A 51 9.97 -19.58 9.37
CA THR A 51 11.05 -20.41 8.81
C THR A 51 12.38 -20.15 9.52
N MET A 52 12.73 -18.89 9.74
CA MET A 52 13.96 -18.52 10.43
C MET A 52 13.95 -18.93 11.90
N SER A 53 12.79 -18.83 12.57
CA SER A 53 12.62 -19.33 13.93
C SER A 53 12.82 -20.85 14.00
N HIS A 54 12.25 -21.58 13.05
CA HIS A 54 12.46 -23.03 12.95
C HIS A 54 13.93 -23.37 12.71
N TYR A 55 14.60 -22.68 11.78
CA TYR A 55 16.03 -22.86 11.53
C TYR A 55 16.87 -22.64 12.80
N LYS A 56 16.63 -21.56 13.55
CA LYS A 56 17.33 -21.29 14.82
C LYS A 56 17.05 -22.32 15.92
N SER A 57 15.93 -23.03 15.86
CA SER A 57 15.58 -24.07 16.83
C SER A 57 16.32 -25.39 16.59
N VAL A 58 16.87 -25.60 15.39
CA VAL A 58 17.68 -26.78 15.07
C VAL A 58 19.03 -26.62 15.75
N THR A 59 19.26 -27.37 16.82
CA THR A 59 20.53 -27.40 17.55
C THR A 59 21.35 -28.64 17.17
N ILE A 60 22.64 -28.45 16.91
CA ILE A 60 23.62 -29.54 16.77
C ILE A 60 24.29 -29.68 18.15
N SER A 61 24.36 -30.90 18.70
CA SER A 61 24.97 -31.11 20.01
C SER A 61 26.48 -30.84 19.95
N ASP A 62 27.05 -30.37 21.05
CA ASP A 62 28.50 -30.16 21.20
C ASP A 62 29.33 -31.44 21.05
N ASN A 63 28.67 -32.59 21.22
CA ASN A 63 29.27 -33.90 21.04
C ASN A 63 29.18 -34.42 19.61
N ASP A 64 28.35 -33.82 18.76
CA ASP A 64 28.20 -34.27 17.38
C ASP A 64 29.43 -33.87 16.59
N TRP A 65 29.81 -32.58 16.59
CA TRP A 65 30.89 -32.05 15.75
C TRP A 65 31.94 -31.26 16.56
N LYS A 66 33.24 -31.50 16.32
CA LYS A 66 34.38 -30.80 16.96
C LYS A 66 35.44 -30.37 15.95
N GLY A 67 36.28 -29.40 16.33
CA GLY A 67 37.40 -28.89 15.52
C GLY A 67 36.95 -28.06 14.31
N GLN A 68 37.76 -28.01 13.25
CA GLN A 68 37.54 -27.15 12.08
C GLN A 68 36.16 -27.32 11.42
N THR A 69 35.53 -28.51 11.52
CA THR A 69 34.18 -28.77 11.01
C THR A 69 33.12 -27.98 11.78
N ARG A 70 33.27 -27.86 13.11
CA ARG A 70 32.38 -27.05 13.97
C ARG A 70 32.56 -25.57 13.68
N ASP A 71 33.79 -25.09 13.58
CA ASP A 71 34.09 -23.67 13.33
C ASP A 71 33.48 -23.20 12.01
N LYS A 72 33.62 -24.01 10.94
CA LYS A 72 32.98 -23.75 9.65
C LYS A 72 31.46 -23.72 9.77
N SER A 73 30.86 -24.69 10.47
CA SER A 73 29.41 -24.74 10.68
C SER A 73 28.89 -23.48 11.37
N ASN A 74 29.57 -23.01 12.42
CA ASN A 74 29.21 -21.79 13.13
C ASN A 74 29.28 -20.56 12.21
N MET A 75 30.36 -20.43 11.42
CA MET A 75 30.47 -19.35 10.44
C MET A 75 29.32 -19.36 9.43
N TYR A 76 28.89 -20.53 8.94
CA TYR A 76 27.73 -20.62 8.05
C TYR A 76 26.43 -20.19 8.74
N VAL A 77 26.23 -20.56 10.01
CA VAL A 77 25.06 -20.15 10.79
C VAL A 77 25.04 -18.63 11.00
N ASP A 78 26.18 -18.03 11.33
CA ASP A 78 26.32 -16.58 11.51
C ASP A 78 26.00 -15.83 10.20
N ASN A 79 26.58 -16.27 9.09
CA ASN A 79 26.34 -15.67 7.77
C ASN A 79 24.85 -15.77 7.35
N ILE A 80 24.21 -16.93 7.57
CA ILE A 80 22.79 -17.11 7.28
C ILE A 80 21.94 -16.21 8.19
N THR A 81 22.32 -16.07 9.46
CA THR A 81 21.61 -15.22 10.40
C THR A 81 21.70 -13.74 10.02
N GLU A 82 22.88 -13.28 9.58
CA GLU A 82 23.08 -11.93 9.08
C GLU A 82 22.24 -11.67 7.82
N ALA A 83 22.34 -12.55 6.81
CA ALA A 83 21.54 -12.44 5.59
C ALA A 83 20.03 -12.46 5.88
N ALA A 84 19.59 -13.26 6.86
CA ALA A 84 18.20 -13.31 7.25
C ALA A 84 17.72 -12.01 7.93
N ASN A 85 18.57 -11.38 8.75
CA ASN A 85 18.25 -10.08 9.35
C ASN A 85 18.14 -8.99 8.30
N GLU A 86 19.03 -8.96 7.29
CA GLU A 86 18.93 -8.03 6.16
C GLU A 86 17.64 -8.23 5.36
N ALA A 87 17.27 -9.49 5.09
CA ALA A 87 16.00 -9.80 4.42
C ALA A 87 14.80 -9.33 5.25
N ASN A 88 14.82 -9.51 6.57
CA ASN A 88 13.79 -9.02 7.48
C ASN A 88 13.64 -7.48 7.41
N GLN A 89 14.74 -6.74 7.40
CA GLN A 89 14.73 -5.27 7.25
C GLN A 89 14.16 -4.83 5.91
N LYS A 90 14.45 -5.57 4.82
CA LYS A 90 13.87 -5.30 3.50
C LYS A 90 12.35 -5.50 3.49
N PHE A 91 11.84 -6.53 4.16
CA PHE A 91 10.39 -6.72 4.33
C PHE A 91 9.74 -5.56 5.10
N GLU A 92 10.32 -5.17 6.23
CA GLU A 92 9.81 -4.07 7.06
C GLU A 92 9.78 -2.76 6.27
N THR A 93 10.86 -2.45 5.54
CA THR A 93 10.94 -1.28 4.64
C THR A 93 9.87 -1.32 3.54
N ALA A 94 9.63 -2.49 2.94
CA ALA A 94 8.62 -2.64 1.89
C ALA A 94 7.19 -2.45 2.43
N ILE A 95 6.92 -2.97 3.63
CA ILE A 95 5.65 -2.79 4.34
C ILE A 95 5.40 -1.30 4.61
N GLU A 96 6.39 -0.59 5.15
CA GLU A 96 6.28 0.84 5.43
C GLU A 96 6.00 1.66 4.17
N ARG A 97 6.72 1.38 3.08
CA ARG A 97 6.50 2.06 1.79
C ARG A 97 5.10 1.83 1.25
N LEU A 98 4.63 0.59 1.25
CA LEU A 98 3.27 0.26 0.79
C LEU A 98 2.20 0.92 1.67
N GLN A 99 2.40 1.00 2.98
CA GLN A 99 1.49 1.71 3.87
C GLN A 99 1.45 3.20 3.57
N GLU A 100 2.59 3.82 3.28
CA GLU A 100 2.65 5.22 2.90
C GLU A 100 1.97 5.48 1.55
N ASP A 101 2.19 4.62 0.55
CA ASP A 101 1.54 4.73 -0.76
C ASP A 101 0.02 4.58 -0.66
N ILE A 102 -0.46 3.68 0.22
CA ILE A 102 -1.89 3.54 0.55
C ILE A 102 -2.44 4.85 1.12
N ARG A 103 -1.77 5.45 2.12
CA ARG A 103 -2.21 6.73 2.72
C ARG A 103 -2.28 7.86 1.71
N LYS A 104 -1.25 7.97 0.84
CA LYS A 104 -1.24 8.97 -0.24
C LYS A 104 -2.41 8.77 -1.19
N LYS A 105 -2.70 7.52 -1.57
CA LYS A 105 -3.81 7.19 -2.45
C LYS A 105 -5.17 7.47 -1.82
N GLU A 106 -5.33 7.17 -0.52
CA GLU A 106 -6.54 7.51 0.24
C GLU A 106 -6.77 9.02 0.31
N ASN A 107 -5.71 9.81 0.53
CA ASN A 107 -5.79 11.28 0.51
C ASN A 107 -6.16 11.83 -0.88
N GLU A 108 -5.62 11.25 -1.95
CA GLU A 108 -5.96 11.61 -3.33
C GLU A 108 -7.44 11.36 -3.63
N ILE A 109 -7.94 10.18 -3.23
CA ILE A 109 -9.36 9.81 -3.32
C ILE A 109 -10.24 10.80 -2.56
N GLN A 110 -9.86 11.16 -1.34
CA GLN A 110 -10.59 12.14 -0.55
C GLN A 110 -10.66 13.50 -1.24
N GLY A 111 -9.53 13.99 -1.77
CA GLY A 111 -9.49 15.26 -2.50
C GLY A 111 -10.40 15.28 -3.73
N VAL A 112 -10.47 14.17 -4.47
CA VAL A 112 -11.39 14.04 -5.61
C VAL A 112 -12.86 14.05 -5.14
N ASN A 113 -13.19 13.34 -4.07
CA ASN A 113 -14.53 13.34 -3.49
C ASN A 113 -14.98 14.73 -3.00
N ASP A 114 -14.08 15.48 -2.37
CA ASP A 114 -14.35 16.85 -1.91
C ASP A 114 -14.62 17.78 -3.11
N HIS A 115 -13.87 17.60 -4.20
CA HIS A 115 -14.07 18.36 -5.43
C HIS A 115 -15.43 18.05 -6.07
N ILE A 116 -15.80 16.77 -6.18
CA ILE A 116 -17.12 16.35 -6.67
C ILE A 116 -18.23 16.98 -5.81
N SER A 117 -18.11 16.92 -4.48
CA SER A 117 -19.09 17.49 -3.56
C SER A 117 -19.25 19.01 -3.72
N SER A 118 -18.14 19.72 -3.96
CA SER A 118 -18.15 21.15 -4.25
C SER A 118 -18.86 21.47 -5.57
N LEU A 119 -18.61 20.70 -6.64
CA LEU A 119 -19.29 20.86 -7.92
C LEU A 119 -20.79 20.57 -7.83
N GLN A 120 -21.19 19.54 -7.08
CA GLN A 120 -22.59 19.22 -6.82
C GLN A 120 -23.31 20.35 -6.06
N SER A 121 -22.62 20.96 -5.09
CA SER A 121 -23.14 22.13 -4.36
C SER A 121 -23.27 23.35 -5.27
N ALA A 122 -22.30 23.58 -6.15
CA ALA A 122 -22.37 24.65 -7.16
C ALA A 122 -23.52 24.44 -8.14
N ILE A 123 -23.74 23.22 -8.62
CA ILE A 123 -24.90 22.86 -9.45
C ILE A 123 -26.21 23.17 -8.73
N SER A 124 -26.36 22.73 -7.48
CA SER A 124 -27.57 22.96 -6.69
C SER A 124 -27.89 24.45 -6.53
N SER A 125 -26.85 25.27 -6.29
CA SER A 125 -26.99 26.74 -6.21
C SER A 125 -27.38 27.38 -7.55
N LEU A 126 -26.83 26.88 -8.66
CA LEU A 126 -27.18 27.33 -10.01
C LEU A 126 -28.61 26.94 -10.38
N GLU A 127 -29.02 25.71 -10.06
CA GLU A 127 -30.37 25.19 -10.31
C GLU A 127 -31.43 25.98 -9.53
N ALA A 128 -31.13 26.44 -8.31
CA ALA A 128 -32.02 27.30 -7.53
C ALA A 128 -32.24 28.71 -8.14
N ARG A 129 -31.41 29.13 -9.11
CA ARG A 129 -31.46 30.44 -9.76
C ARG A 129 -32.09 30.41 -11.16
N LEU A 130 -32.49 29.24 -11.64
CA LEU A 130 -33.12 29.03 -12.96
C LEU A 130 -34.62 29.32 -12.96
#